data_AF-A0A967CI69-F1
#
_entry.id   AF-A0A967CI69-F1
#
_cell.length_a   1.000
_cell.length_b   1.000
_cell.length_c   1.000
_cell.angle_alpha   90.00
_cell.angle_beta   90.00
_cell.angle_gamma   90.00
#
_symmetry.space_group_name_H-M   'P 1'
#
loop_
_entity.id
_entity.type
_entity.pdbx_description
1 polymer ?
#
loop_
_entity_poly.entity_id
_entity_poly.type
_entity_poly.pdbx_seq_one_letter_code
_entity_poly.pdbx_strand_id
1 'polypeptide(L)'
;MALIHAVQSGQPIIPLFILDDLFQSYGAAPKWRLGLGLEHLARSFEKLSSKLILRRGDAESVLTEVIQETAATSVVWNRLYEPKTRERDSKIKETLTARGITVQSFAGMVMFEPWTVATGGGSYYRVYTPFWKSVRGRDVKAAL
;
A
#
# COMPACT_ATOMS: atom_id res chain seq x y z
N MET A 1 5.34 -5.69 4.10
CA MET A 1 5.22 -6.86 3.21
C MET A 1 5.58 -6.55 1.76
N ALA A 2 4.99 -5.52 1.12
CA ALA A 2 5.27 -5.22 -0.30
C ALA A 2 6.76 -5.01 -0.62
N LEU A 3 7.49 -4.22 0.19
CA LEU A 3 8.92 -3.99 -0.02
C LEU A 3 9.76 -5.27 0.07
N ILE A 4 9.41 -6.17 0.98
CA ILE A 4 10.15 -7.44 1.14
C ILE A 4 9.90 -8.37 -0.02
N HIS A 5 8.66 -8.43 -0.49
CA HIS A 5 8.36 -9.15 -1.71
C HIS A 5 9.17 -8.58 -2.90
N ALA A 6 9.26 -7.26 -3.03
CA ALA A 6 10.09 -6.62 -4.05
C ALA A 6 11.58 -7.01 -3.90
N VAL A 7 12.13 -7.01 -2.69
CA VAL A 7 13.52 -7.44 -2.42
C VAL A 7 13.73 -8.91 -2.76
N GLN A 8 12.79 -9.79 -2.40
CA GLN A 8 12.86 -11.23 -2.69
C GLN A 8 12.79 -11.54 -4.20
N SER A 9 12.26 -10.63 -5.02
CA SER A 9 12.25 -10.81 -6.47
C SER A 9 13.64 -10.75 -7.11
N GLY A 10 14.63 -10.15 -6.43
CA GLY A 10 15.98 -9.93 -6.96
C GLY A 10 16.07 -8.91 -8.10
N GLN A 11 14.96 -8.24 -8.43
CA GLN A 11 14.89 -7.22 -9.49
C GLN A 11 15.31 -5.83 -8.96
N PRO A 12 15.73 -4.90 -9.84
CA PRO A 12 15.86 -3.50 -9.47
C PRO A 12 14.54 -2.94 -8.92
N ILE A 13 14.62 -2.23 -7.79
CA ILE A 13 13.44 -1.68 -7.10
C ILE A 13 13.40 -0.18 -7.30
N ILE A 14 12.22 0.34 -7.67
CA ILE A 14 11.94 1.77 -7.77
C ILE A 14 10.96 2.14 -6.66
N PRO A 15 11.43 2.65 -5.50
CA PRO A 15 10.54 3.17 -4.48
C PRO A 15 9.83 4.41 -5.03
N LEU A 16 8.49 4.39 -5.06
CA LEU A 16 7.68 5.45 -5.61
C LEU A 16 6.63 5.91 -4.59
N PHE A 17 6.53 7.22 -4.40
CA PHE A 17 5.40 7.87 -3.75
C PHE A 17 4.70 8.81 -4.72
N ILE A 18 3.38 8.69 -4.80
CA ILE A 18 2.53 9.52 -5.66
C ILE A 18 1.65 10.37 -4.76
N LEU A 19 1.80 11.69 -4.86
CA LEU A 19 0.87 12.64 -4.26
C LEU A 19 -0.36 12.78 -5.17
N ASP A 20 -1.36 11.93 -4.96
CA ASP A 20 -2.63 11.96 -5.68
C ASP A 20 -3.71 12.76 -4.93
N ASP A 21 -4.92 12.79 -5.48
CA ASP A 21 -6.03 13.57 -4.95
C ASP A 21 -6.43 13.18 -3.52
N LEU A 22 -6.21 11.93 -3.11
CA LEU A 22 -6.43 11.47 -1.74
C LEU A 22 -5.55 12.23 -0.75
N PHE A 23 -4.24 12.27 -1.01
CA PHE A 23 -3.30 12.98 -0.13
C PHE A 23 -3.43 14.49 -0.28
N GLN A 24 -3.86 14.99 -1.45
CA GLN A 24 -4.20 16.39 -1.62
C GLN A 24 -5.44 16.81 -0.82
N SER A 25 -6.35 15.91 -0.49
CA SER A 25 -7.52 16.23 0.34
C SER A 25 -7.19 16.37 1.84
N TYR A 26 -5.97 16.05 2.27
CA TYR A 26 -5.58 16.15 3.67
C TYR A 26 -5.51 17.60 4.15
N GLY A 27 -5.86 17.81 5.42
CA GLY A 27 -5.67 19.09 6.11
C GLY A 27 -4.19 19.44 6.33
N ALA A 28 -3.91 20.66 6.81
CA ALA A 28 -2.55 21.17 6.97
C ALA A 28 -1.67 20.29 7.87
N ALA A 29 -2.15 19.93 9.07
CA ALA A 29 -1.39 19.11 10.02
C ALA A 29 -1.02 17.70 9.48
N PRO A 30 -1.95 16.89 8.91
CA PRO A 30 -1.58 15.61 8.33
C PRO A 30 -0.66 15.74 7.10
N LYS A 31 -0.82 16.78 6.26
CA LYS A 31 0.12 17.05 5.15
C LYS A 31 1.52 17.38 5.63
N TRP A 32 1.63 18.21 6.68
CA TRP A 32 2.93 18.53 7.27
C TRP A 32 3.61 17.28 7.81
N ARG A 33 2.88 16.43 8.55
CA ARG A 33 3.40 15.15 9.04
C ARG A 33 3.80 14.20 7.90
N LEU A 34 3.00 14.14 6.83
CA LEU A 34 3.33 13.36 5.64
C LEU A 34 4.66 13.81 5.02
N GLY A 35 4.88 15.11 4.89
CA GLY A 35 6.15 15.68 4.40
C GLY A 35 7.35 15.21 5.23
N LEU A 36 7.27 15.31 6.56
CA LEU A 36 8.31 14.82 7.48
C LEU A 36 8.56 13.31 7.32
N GLY A 37 7.48 12.53 7.19
CA GLY A 37 7.56 11.08 6.98
C GLY A 37 8.26 10.73 5.65
N LEU A 38 7.92 11.43 4.57
CA LEU A 38 8.54 11.22 3.26
C LEU A 38 10.01 11.62 3.26
N GLU A 39 10.38 12.71 3.94
CA GLU A 39 11.77 13.11 4.10
C GLU A 39 12.58 12.04 4.85
N HIS A 40 12.04 11.53 5.95
CA HIS A 40 12.67 10.44 6.69
C HIS A 40 12.80 9.16 5.86
N LEU A 41 11.76 8.82 5.09
CA LEU A 41 11.76 7.65 4.20
C LEU A 41 12.79 7.79 3.07
N ALA A 42 12.89 8.97 2.46
CA ALA A 42 13.89 9.26 1.43
C ALA A 42 15.31 9.07 1.95
N ARG A 43 15.63 9.66 3.12
CA ARG A 43 16.94 9.48 3.78
C ARG A 43 17.23 8.01 4.11
N SER A 44 16.21 7.22 4.41
CA SER A 44 16.37 5.78 4.69
C SER A 44 16.72 5.00 3.43
N PHE A 45 16.14 5.34 2.28
CA PHE A 45 16.54 4.77 0.99
C PHE A 45 17.95 5.22 0.56
N GLU A 46 18.32 6.48 0.80
CA GLU A 46 19.65 6.99 0.46
C GLU A 46 20.78 6.23 1.18
N LYS A 47 20.57 5.86 2.45
CA LYS A 47 21.50 5.00 3.21
C LYS A 47 21.71 3.61 2.58
N LEU A 48 20.78 3.17 1.74
CA LEU A 48 20.82 1.92 1.01
C LEU A 48 21.23 2.12 -0.46
N SER A 49 21.79 3.30 -0.80
CA SER A 49 22.12 3.69 -2.17
C SER A 49 20.94 3.61 -3.14
N SER A 50 19.72 3.80 -2.62
CA SER A 50 18.47 3.87 -3.37
C SER A 50 17.87 5.27 -3.25
N LYS A 51 16.87 5.58 -4.08
CA LYS A 51 16.22 6.89 -4.11
C LYS A 51 14.71 6.73 -4.09
N LEU A 52 14.05 7.43 -3.18
CA LEU A 52 12.59 7.58 -3.22
C LEU A 52 12.20 8.53 -4.36
N ILE A 53 11.48 7.99 -5.34
CA ILE A 53 10.91 8.77 -6.43
C ILE A 53 9.62 9.41 -5.95
N LEU A 54 9.52 10.72 -6.11
CA LEU A 54 8.31 11.49 -5.82
C LEU A 54 7.66 11.92 -7.13
N ARG A 55 6.36 11.66 -7.25
CA ARG A 55 5.51 12.12 -8.35
C ARG A 55 4.23 12.74 -7.77
N ARG A 56 3.50 13.49 -8.58
CA ARG A 56 2.22 14.11 -8.23
C ARG A 56 1.29 14.02 -9.42
N GLY A 57 0.04 13.68 -9.17
CA GLY A 57 -0.98 13.55 -10.22
C GLY A 57 -1.89 12.36 -9.97
N ASP A 58 -2.70 12.03 -10.98
CA ASP A 58 -3.52 10.81 -10.98
C ASP A 58 -2.64 9.56 -10.87
N ALA A 59 -2.99 8.67 -9.93
CA ALA A 59 -2.16 7.52 -9.60
C ALA A 59 -2.01 6.52 -10.76
N GLU A 60 -3.07 6.30 -11.55
CA GLU A 60 -3.06 5.38 -12.70
C GLU A 60 -2.17 5.92 -13.83
N SER A 61 -2.31 7.21 -14.12
CA SER A 61 -1.53 7.93 -15.14
C SER A 61 -0.04 7.95 -14.77
N VAL A 62 0.28 8.36 -13.54
CA VAL A 62 1.67 8.39 -13.05
C VAL A 62 2.31 7.00 -13.01
N LEU A 63 1.56 5.96 -12.60
CA LEU A 63 2.09 4.59 -12.65
C LEU A 63 2.37 4.15 -14.10
N THR A 64 1.47 4.48 -15.03
CA THR A 64 1.66 4.18 -16.45
C THR A 64 2.93 4.84 -16.99
N GLU A 65 3.14 6.13 -16.70
CA GLU A 65 4.34 6.87 -17.09
C GLU A 65 5.60 6.26 -16.51
N VAL A 66 5.64 5.99 -15.21
CA VAL A 66 6.82 5.40 -14.55
C VAL A 66 7.12 4.00 -15.10
N ILE A 67 6.11 3.19 -15.37
CA ILE A 67 6.29 1.86 -16.00
C ILE A 67 6.92 2.00 -17.39
N GLN A 68 6.48 2.96 -18.20
CA GLN A 68 7.06 3.22 -19.52
C GLN A 68 8.50 3.74 -19.44
N GLU A 69 8.78 4.66 -18.52
CA GLU A 69 10.13 5.22 -18.30
C GLU A 69 11.15 4.16 -17.86
N THR A 70 10.70 3.14 -17.15
CA THR A 70 11.59 2.22 -16.42
C THR A 70 11.53 0.77 -16.91
N ALA A 71 10.59 0.46 -17.81
CA ALA A 71 10.26 -0.89 -18.25
C ALA A 71 9.91 -1.84 -17.08
N ALA A 72 9.36 -1.32 -15.98
CA ALA A 72 8.96 -2.11 -14.83
C ALA A 72 7.90 -3.15 -15.21
N THR A 73 8.15 -4.41 -14.87
CA THR A 73 7.24 -5.54 -15.19
C THR A 73 6.33 -5.92 -14.03
N SER A 74 6.58 -5.36 -12.83
CA SER A 74 5.77 -5.62 -11.64
C SER A 74 5.55 -4.36 -10.80
N VAL A 75 4.38 -4.28 -10.16
CA VAL A 75 4.00 -3.22 -9.23
C VAL A 75 3.45 -3.85 -7.96
N VAL A 76 3.97 -3.42 -6.81
CA VAL A 76 3.55 -3.93 -5.51
C VAL A 76 3.24 -2.82 -4.51
N TRP A 77 2.22 -3.03 -3.68
CA TRP A 77 1.86 -2.09 -2.60
C TRP A 77 1.25 -2.79 -1.38
N ASN A 78 1.21 -2.09 -0.25
CA ASN A 78 0.43 -2.53 0.91
C ASN A 78 -0.99 -1.96 0.80
N ARG A 79 -1.99 -2.78 1.11
CA ARG A 79 -3.42 -2.44 0.98
C ARG A 79 -3.82 -1.31 1.92
N LEU A 80 -4.65 -0.43 1.37
CA LEU A 80 -5.52 0.47 2.11
C LEU A 80 -6.94 -0.11 2.12
N TYR A 81 -7.73 0.25 3.12
CA TYR A 81 -9.00 -0.43 3.42
C TYR A 81 -10.23 0.46 3.30
N GLU A 82 -10.03 1.77 3.15
CA GLU A 82 -11.08 2.74 2.94
C GLU A 82 -11.76 2.57 1.57
N PRO A 83 -13.06 2.86 1.41
CA PRO A 83 -13.77 2.64 0.15
C PRO A 83 -13.11 3.30 -1.07
N LYS A 84 -12.72 4.57 -0.95
CA LYS A 84 -12.10 5.34 -2.04
C LYS A 84 -10.75 4.76 -2.48
N THR A 85 -9.91 4.37 -1.52
CA THR A 85 -8.59 3.80 -1.81
C THR A 85 -8.72 2.40 -2.41
N ARG A 86 -9.65 1.59 -1.90
CA ARG A 86 -9.95 0.27 -2.46
C ARG A 86 -10.46 0.34 -3.90
N GLU A 87 -11.35 1.27 -4.20
CA GLU A 87 -11.87 1.47 -5.56
C GLU A 87 -10.76 1.87 -6.53
N ARG A 88 -9.98 2.91 -6.18
CA ARG A 88 -8.81 3.37 -6.94
C ARG A 88 -7.81 2.22 -7.18
N ASP A 89 -7.39 1.53 -6.13
CA ASP A 89 -6.39 0.47 -6.21
C ASP A 89 -6.89 -0.74 -6.99
N SER A 90 -8.18 -1.08 -6.90
CA SER A 90 -8.77 -2.18 -7.66
C SER A 90 -8.79 -1.87 -9.16
N LYS A 91 -9.19 -0.64 -9.52
CA LYS A 91 -9.17 -0.17 -10.91
C LYS A 91 -7.75 -0.17 -11.48
N ILE A 92 -6.79 0.41 -10.76
CA ILE A 92 -5.37 0.41 -11.17
C ILE A 92 -4.86 -1.01 -11.37
N LYS A 93 -5.16 -1.91 -10.44
CA LYS A 93 -4.75 -3.32 -10.54
C LYS A 93 -5.32 -3.97 -11.80
N GLU A 94 -6.59 -3.76 -12.09
CA GLU A 94 -7.25 -4.29 -13.28
C GLU A 94 -6.60 -3.75 -14.56
N THR A 95 -6.46 -2.42 -14.68
CA THR A 95 -5.82 -1.79 -15.85
C THR A 95 -4.41 -2.32 -16.09
N LEU A 96 -3.57 -2.35 -15.06
CA LEU A 96 -2.18 -2.77 -15.19
C LEU A 96 -2.05 -4.26 -15.50
N THR A 97 -2.90 -5.10 -14.89
CA THR A 97 -2.93 -6.54 -15.18
C THR A 97 -3.35 -6.81 -16.63
N ALA A 98 -4.35 -6.08 -17.15
CA ALA A 98 -4.78 -6.17 -18.54
C ALA A 98 -3.67 -5.77 -19.54
N ARG A 99 -2.69 -4.97 -19.10
CA ARG A 99 -1.50 -4.58 -19.87
C ARG A 99 -0.31 -5.53 -19.68
N GLY A 100 -0.50 -6.65 -18.99
CA GLY A 100 0.55 -7.65 -18.76
C GLY A 100 1.53 -7.33 -17.63
N ILE A 101 1.24 -6.32 -16.80
CA ILE A 101 2.05 -5.99 -15.62
C ILE A 101 1.64 -6.89 -14.45
N THR A 102 2.62 -7.47 -13.76
CA THR A 102 2.35 -8.26 -12.56
C THR A 102 2.02 -7.35 -11.39
N VAL A 103 0.79 -7.44 -10.86
CA VAL A 103 0.34 -6.56 -9.76
C VAL A 103 -0.03 -7.34 -8.51
N GLN A 104 0.63 -7.04 -7.39
CA GLN A 104 0.37 -7.69 -6.11
C GLN A 104 0.20 -6.70 -4.97
N SER A 105 -0.83 -6.90 -4.15
CA SER A 105 -1.07 -6.11 -2.95
C SER A 105 -0.99 -6.98 -1.71
N PHE A 106 -0.45 -6.42 -0.62
CA PHE A 106 -0.14 -7.15 0.62
C PHE A 106 -0.83 -6.52 1.82
N ALA A 107 -1.01 -7.29 2.91
CA ALA A 107 -1.49 -6.75 4.18
C ALA A 107 -0.54 -5.64 4.68
N GLY A 108 -1.12 -4.59 5.26
CA GLY A 108 -0.39 -3.38 5.67
C GLY A 108 -0.81 -2.86 7.03
N MET A 109 -1.86 -2.02 7.04
CA MET A 109 -2.24 -1.21 8.22
C MET A 109 -2.99 -1.98 9.32
N VAL A 110 -3.33 -3.24 9.12
CA VAL A 110 -4.16 -4.03 10.05
C VAL A 110 -3.47 -5.33 10.45
N MET A 111 -3.65 -5.74 11.71
CA MET A 111 -3.12 -7.01 12.23
C MET A 111 -3.87 -8.22 11.67
N PHE A 112 -5.18 -8.08 11.45
CA PHE A 112 -6.04 -9.14 10.92
C PHE A 112 -6.81 -8.58 9.73
N GLU A 113 -6.80 -9.30 8.62
CA GLU A 113 -7.55 -8.90 7.44
C GLU A 113 -9.06 -8.92 7.77
N PRO A 114 -9.84 -7.90 7.38
CA PRO A 114 -11.24 -7.78 7.80
C PRO A 114 -12.10 -9.01 7.46
N TRP A 115 -11.83 -9.68 6.33
CA TRP A 115 -12.54 -10.89 5.91
C TRP A 115 -12.10 -12.17 6.67
N THR A 116 -11.06 -12.10 7.51
CA THR A 116 -10.62 -13.22 8.35
C THR A 116 -11.20 -13.20 9.76
N VAL A 117 -11.93 -12.13 10.11
CA VAL A 117 -12.53 -11.93 11.43
C VAL A 117 -14.03 -11.74 11.29
N ALA A 118 -14.79 -12.83 11.42
CA ALA A 118 -16.25 -12.84 11.31
C ALA A 118 -16.90 -13.38 12.58
N THR A 119 -18.15 -12.98 12.81
CA THR A 119 -19.02 -13.60 13.81
C THR A 119 -19.36 -15.04 13.42
N GLY A 120 -19.94 -15.83 14.33
CA GLY A 120 -20.41 -17.18 14.01
C GLY A 120 -21.43 -17.25 12.87
N GLY A 121 -22.11 -16.14 12.55
CA GLY A 121 -23.01 -16.01 11.41
C GLY A 121 -22.36 -15.43 10.14
N GLY A 122 -21.04 -15.29 10.09
CA GLY A 122 -20.30 -14.82 8.90
C GLY A 122 -20.30 -13.31 8.66
N SER A 123 -20.89 -12.50 9.56
CA SER A 123 -20.92 -11.04 9.45
C SER A 123 -19.77 -10.37 10.22
N TYR A 124 -19.55 -9.07 10.03
CA TYR A 124 -18.55 -8.30 10.78
C TYR A 124 -19.03 -8.02 12.22
N TYR A 125 -18.08 -7.86 13.13
CA TYR A 125 -18.38 -7.47 14.50
C TYR A 125 -18.81 -5.99 14.59
N ARG A 126 -19.92 -5.73 15.28
CA ARG A 126 -20.40 -4.37 15.59
C ARG A 126 -20.07 -3.90 17.01
N VAL A 127 -19.58 -4.80 17.86
CA VAL A 127 -19.21 -4.54 19.25
C VAL A 127 -17.76 -4.97 19.44
N TYR A 128 -16.95 -4.12 20.08
CA TYR A 128 -15.51 -4.35 20.24
C TYR A 128 -15.19 -5.59 21.10
N THR A 129 -15.87 -5.79 22.24
CA THR A 129 -15.57 -6.90 23.15
C THR A 129 -15.63 -8.28 22.48
N PRO A 130 -16.69 -8.66 21.73
CA PRO A 130 -16.73 -9.94 21.02
C PRO A 130 -15.72 -10.00 19.85
N PHE A 131 -15.43 -8.88 19.18
CA PHE A 131 -14.31 -8.82 18.21
C PHE A 131 -12.99 -9.18 18.90
N TRP A 132 -12.65 -8.50 19.99
CA TRP A 132 -11.42 -8.74 20.74
C TRP A 132 -11.31 -10.18 21.22
N LYS A 133 -12.38 -10.74 21.81
CA LYS A 133 -12.41 -12.15 22.25
C LYS A 133 -12.09 -13.12 21.10
N SER A 134 -12.49 -12.80 19.88
CA SER A 134 -12.24 -13.64 18.71
C SER A 134 -10.80 -13.60 18.20
N VAL A 135 -10.05 -12.51 18.46
CA VAL A 135 -8.70 -12.29 17.90
C VAL A 135 -7.58 -12.32 18.95
N ARG A 136 -7.88 -12.12 20.24
CA ARG A 136 -6.86 -11.94 21.29
C ARG A 136 -5.88 -13.10 21.51
N GLY A 137 -6.24 -14.30 21.06
CA GLY A 137 -5.40 -15.50 21.13
C GLY A 137 -4.87 -15.95 19.77
N ARG A 138 -5.06 -15.16 18.72
CA ARG A 138 -4.55 -15.46 17.38
C ARG A 138 -3.14 -14.92 17.24
N ASP A 139 -2.29 -15.66 16.55
CA ASP A 139 -0.99 -15.16 16.14
C ASP A 139 -1.15 -13.99 15.18
N VAL A 140 -0.42 -12.90 15.48
CA VAL A 140 -0.27 -11.78 14.57
C VAL A 140 0.93 -12.10 13.69
N LYS A 141 0.71 -12.18 12.37
CA LYS A 141 1.83 -12.35 11.43
C LYS A 141 2.80 -11.20 11.64
N ALA A 142 4.04 -11.53 11.98
CA ALA A 142 5.09 -10.54 12.11
C ALA A 142 5.20 -9.77 10.80
N ALA A 143 5.31 -8.45 10.92
CA ALA A 143 5.87 -7.63 9.87
C ALA A 143 7.37 -7.93 9.82
N LEU A 144 7.75 -9.13 9.35
CA LEU A 144 9.11 -9.35 8.85
C LEU A 144 9.38 -8.29 7.80
#